data_AF-A0A6H9KVF7-F1
#
_entry.id   AF-A0A6H9KVF7-F1
#
_cell.length_a   1.000
_cell.length_b   1.000
_cell.length_c   1.000
_cell.angle_alpha   90.00
_cell.angle_beta   90.00
_cell.angle_gamma   90.00
#
_symmetry.space_group_name_H-M   'P 1'
#
loop_
_entity.id
_entity.type
_entity.pdbx_description
1 polymer ?
#
loop_
_entity_poly.entity_id
_entity_poly.type
_entity_poly.pdbx_seq_one_letter_code
_entity_poly.pdbx_strand_id
1 'polypeptide(L)'
;MDLLSELNFFDGKRVKSLEQVFEKYKFNEFFLLQLVKFVRIEDSKTQTASTWLIKKSLEESLTLEPSLLGKLFTSLKFVEGNWEAELHLCQILHFVEFQKDYKNEIESFVRKCLKSENKFVRAWSYSAFYKLSLDFEEFESEVKMLLESALENEAASVKARIRRILKEGIKIK
;
A
#
# COMPACT_ATOMS: atom_id res chain seq x y z
N MET A 1 -25.48 -13.13 0.99
CA MET A 1 -25.04 -11.73 1.07
C MET A 1 -23.83 -11.61 0.16
N ASP A 2 -23.75 -10.54 -0.63
CA ASP A 2 -22.59 -10.32 -1.50
C ASP A 2 -21.42 -9.69 -0.72
N LEU A 3 -20.22 -9.73 -1.29
CA LEU A 3 -19.01 -9.25 -0.64
C LEU A 3 -19.08 -7.76 -0.25
N LEU A 4 -19.65 -6.91 -1.10
CA LEU A 4 -19.74 -5.47 -0.81
C LEU A 4 -20.66 -5.20 0.38
N SER A 5 -21.81 -5.89 0.42
CA SER A 5 -22.73 -5.85 1.55
C SER A 5 -22.06 -6.28 2.85
N GLU A 6 -21.12 -7.23 2.82
CA GLU A 6 -20.37 -7.66 4.01
C GLU A 6 -19.32 -6.63 4.47
N LEU A 7 -18.70 -5.89 3.53
CA LEU A 7 -17.79 -4.80 3.88
C LEU A 7 -18.50 -3.64 4.59
N ASN A 8 -19.80 -3.43 4.34
CA ASN A 8 -20.58 -2.40 5.02
C ASN A 8 -20.72 -2.62 6.54
N PHE A 9 -20.48 -3.84 7.04
CA PHE A 9 -20.45 -4.11 8.48
C PHE A 9 -19.13 -3.67 9.13
N PHE A 10 -18.12 -3.30 8.35
CA PHE A 10 -16.90 -2.72 8.89
C PHE A 10 -17.19 -1.35 9.52
N ASP A 11 -16.92 -1.25 10.82
CA ASP A 11 -17.18 -0.04 11.61
C ASP A 11 -16.09 1.04 11.45
N GLY A 12 -15.09 0.79 10.59
CA GLY A 12 -13.94 1.68 10.40
C GLY A 12 -12.83 1.48 11.44
N LYS A 13 -13.00 0.59 12.43
CA LYS A 13 -12.06 0.47 13.57
C LYS A 13 -11.62 -0.95 13.83
N ARG A 14 -12.55 -1.91 13.85
CA ARG A 14 -12.30 -3.28 14.26
C ARG A 14 -12.15 -4.18 13.05
N VAL A 15 -10.95 -4.71 12.87
CA VAL A 15 -10.63 -5.60 11.75
C VAL A 15 -11.25 -6.99 11.87
N LYS A 16 -11.84 -7.36 13.03
CA LYS A 16 -12.46 -8.68 13.25
C LYS A 16 -13.54 -9.02 12.21
N SER A 17 -14.34 -8.04 11.78
CA SER A 17 -15.32 -8.27 10.71
C SER A 17 -14.63 -8.52 9.36
N LEU A 18 -13.52 -7.84 9.08
CA LEU A 18 -12.72 -8.05 7.88
C LEU A 18 -11.99 -9.40 7.91
N GLU A 19 -11.50 -9.85 9.07
CA GLU A 19 -10.91 -11.19 9.22
C GLU A 19 -11.93 -12.28 8.90
N GLN A 20 -13.17 -12.13 9.35
CA GLN A 20 -14.26 -13.06 9.03
C GLN A 20 -14.58 -13.06 7.53
N VAL A 21 -14.62 -11.88 6.90
CA VAL A 21 -14.78 -11.77 5.44
C VAL A 21 -13.62 -12.43 4.72
N PHE A 22 -12.38 -12.20 5.15
CA PHE A 22 -11.19 -12.81 4.57
C PHE A 22 -11.26 -14.34 4.62
N GLU A 23 -11.49 -14.92 5.81
CA GLU A 23 -11.56 -16.37 5.97
C GLU A 23 -12.66 -17.01 5.12
N LYS A 24 -13.79 -16.30 4.96
CA LYS A 24 -14.91 -16.76 4.16
C LYS A 24 -14.68 -16.70 2.65
N TYR A 25 -13.97 -15.67 2.17
CA TYR A 25 -13.86 -15.39 0.73
C TYR A 25 -12.47 -15.62 0.13
N LYS A 26 -11.41 -15.89 0.93
CA LYS A 26 -10.03 -15.98 0.43
C LYS A 26 -9.79 -17.01 -0.69
N PHE A 27 -10.63 -18.05 -0.78
CA PHE A 27 -10.55 -19.06 -1.84
C PHE A 27 -11.54 -18.82 -3.00
N ASN A 28 -12.30 -17.72 -2.98
CA ASN A 28 -13.18 -17.35 -4.08
C ASN A 28 -12.37 -16.73 -5.21
N GLU A 29 -12.52 -17.26 -6.43
CA GLU A 29 -11.76 -16.84 -7.63
C GLU A 29 -11.93 -15.35 -7.98
N PHE A 30 -13.05 -14.73 -7.60
CA PHE A 30 -13.33 -13.32 -7.87
C PHE A 30 -13.01 -12.39 -6.71
N PHE A 31 -12.54 -12.91 -5.57
CA PHE A 31 -12.34 -12.13 -4.35
C PHE A 31 -11.44 -10.92 -4.58
N LEU A 32 -10.19 -11.15 -5.01
CA LEU A 32 -9.24 -10.08 -5.28
C LEU A 32 -9.72 -9.13 -6.40
N LEU A 33 -10.37 -9.68 -7.43
CA LEU A 33 -10.95 -8.87 -8.51
C LEU A 33 -12.00 -7.89 -7.99
N GLN A 34 -12.88 -8.34 -7.10
CA GLN A 34 -13.91 -7.50 -6.50
C GLN A 34 -13.29 -6.44 -5.58
N LEU A 35 -12.32 -6.81 -4.73
CA LEU A 35 -11.65 -5.86 -3.85
C LEU A 35 -10.98 -4.73 -4.63
N VAL A 36 -10.27 -5.04 -5.73
CA VAL A 36 -9.65 -4.01 -6.58
C VAL A 36 -10.70 -3.09 -7.23
N LYS A 37 -11.88 -3.62 -7.58
CA LYS A 37 -12.99 -2.77 -8.05
C LYS A 37 -13.50 -1.85 -6.93
N PHE A 38 -13.60 -2.36 -5.70
CA PHE A 38 -14.11 -1.62 -4.56
C PHE A 38 -13.19 -0.50 -4.08
N VAL A 39 -11.87 -0.59 -4.33
CA VAL A 39 -10.94 0.53 -4.11
C VAL A 39 -11.35 1.81 -4.87
N ARG A 40 -12.09 1.68 -5.99
CA ARG A 40 -12.55 2.82 -6.79
C ARG A 40 -13.87 3.42 -6.32
N ILE A 41 -14.56 2.79 -5.38
CA ILE A 41 -15.80 3.32 -4.82
C ILE A 41 -15.43 4.50 -3.92
N GLU A 42 -16.09 5.64 -4.11
CA GLU A 42 -15.89 6.86 -3.32
C GLU A 42 -16.59 6.75 -1.95
N ASP A 43 -16.19 5.75 -1.17
CA ASP A 43 -16.61 5.53 0.21
C ASP A 43 -15.39 5.09 1.03
N SER A 44 -14.99 5.92 2.00
CA SER A 44 -13.75 5.70 2.75
C SER A 44 -13.73 4.37 3.48
N LYS A 45 -14.87 3.91 4.01
CA LYS A 45 -14.95 2.61 4.70
C LYS A 45 -14.71 1.46 3.73
N THR A 46 -15.36 1.49 2.57
CA THR A 46 -15.20 0.49 1.51
C THR A 46 -13.76 0.45 1.01
N GLN A 47 -13.15 1.61 0.75
CA GLN A 47 -11.75 1.69 0.34
C GLN A 47 -10.80 1.13 1.39
N THR A 48 -10.99 1.50 2.66
CA THR A 48 -10.17 1.03 3.78
C THR A 48 -10.31 -0.48 3.96
N ALA A 49 -11.54 -0.99 3.96
CA ALA A 49 -11.82 -2.42 4.06
C ALA A 49 -11.20 -3.20 2.89
N SER A 50 -11.36 -2.69 1.67
CA SER A 50 -10.87 -3.36 0.46
C SER A 50 -9.35 -3.43 0.41
N THR A 51 -8.67 -2.31 0.66
CA THR A 51 -7.20 -2.25 0.70
C THR A 51 -6.63 -3.08 1.85
N TRP A 52 -7.30 -3.11 3.01
CA TRP A 52 -6.91 -3.98 4.12
C TRP A 52 -6.98 -5.46 3.74
N LEU A 53 -8.07 -5.89 3.07
CA LEU A 53 -8.23 -7.28 2.63
C LEU A 53 -7.25 -7.67 1.51
N ILE A 54 -6.94 -6.76 0.59
CA ILE A 54 -5.90 -6.99 -0.42
C ILE A 54 -4.55 -7.19 0.28
N LYS A 55 -4.18 -6.29 1.20
CA LYS A 55 -2.96 -6.43 1.99
C LYS A 55 -2.90 -7.77 2.72
N LYS A 56 -3.97 -8.13 3.44
CA LYS A 56 -4.06 -9.39 4.19
C LYS A 56 -3.91 -10.61 3.28
N SER A 57 -4.48 -10.56 2.09
CA SER A 57 -4.33 -11.63 1.09
C SER A 57 -2.87 -11.83 0.68
N LEU A 58 -2.16 -10.73 0.40
CA LEU A 58 -0.74 -10.78 0.03
C LEU A 58 0.15 -11.25 1.20
N GLU A 59 -0.17 -10.86 2.44
CA GLU A 59 0.49 -11.36 3.65
C GLU A 59 0.32 -12.88 3.84
N GLU A 60 -0.80 -13.45 3.39
CA GLU A 60 -1.08 -14.89 3.39
C GLU A 60 -0.64 -15.58 2.08
N SER A 61 0.28 -14.95 1.33
CA SER A 61 0.89 -15.50 0.12
C SER A 61 -0.07 -15.75 -1.05
N LEU A 62 -1.26 -15.13 -1.06
CA LEU A 62 -2.06 -15.00 -2.28
C LEU A 62 -1.36 -14.00 -3.20
N THR A 63 -1.56 -14.14 -4.51
CA THR A 63 -0.92 -13.29 -5.52
C THR A 63 -1.96 -12.52 -6.33
N LEU A 64 -1.58 -11.32 -6.78
CA LEU A 64 -2.33 -10.58 -7.79
C LEU A 64 -1.73 -10.89 -9.16
N GLU A 65 -2.53 -11.47 -10.04
CA GLU A 65 -2.14 -11.65 -11.44
C GLU A 65 -1.78 -10.30 -12.09
N PRO A 66 -0.84 -10.26 -13.05
CA PRO A 66 -0.35 -9.04 -13.70
C PRO A 66 -1.45 -8.05 -14.14
N SER A 67 -2.52 -8.57 -14.76
CA SER A 67 -3.63 -7.73 -15.25
C SER A 67 -4.43 -7.08 -14.12
N LEU A 68 -4.52 -7.73 -12.97
CA LEU A 68 -5.22 -7.23 -11.79
C LEU A 68 -4.34 -6.25 -11.01
N LEU A 69 -3.04 -6.49 -10.96
CA LEU A 69 -2.06 -5.56 -10.39
C LEU A 69 -2.08 -4.21 -11.12
N GLY A 70 -2.12 -4.21 -12.46
CA GLY A 70 -2.28 -2.97 -13.24
C GLY A 70 -3.60 -2.23 -12.95
N LYS A 71 -4.69 -2.96 -12.71
CA LYS A 71 -5.96 -2.36 -12.26
C LYS A 71 -5.83 -1.74 -10.88
N LEU A 72 -5.07 -2.35 -9.97
CA LEU A 72 -4.80 -1.79 -8.65
C LEU A 72 -3.97 -0.50 -8.76
N PHE A 73 -2.89 -0.49 -9.55
CA PHE A 73 -2.05 0.70 -9.72
C PHE A 73 -2.81 1.88 -10.34
N THR A 74 -3.63 1.63 -11.36
CA THR A 74 -4.52 2.68 -11.92
C THR A 74 -5.63 3.12 -10.94
N SER A 75 -5.82 2.41 -9.83
CA SER A 75 -6.77 2.76 -8.76
C SER A 75 -6.15 3.61 -7.64
N LEU A 76 -4.82 3.81 -7.61
CA LEU A 76 -4.14 4.53 -6.51
C LEU A 76 -4.64 5.97 -6.32
N LYS A 77 -5.06 6.64 -7.39
CA LYS A 77 -5.60 8.01 -7.34
C LYS A 77 -6.96 8.13 -6.64
N PHE A 78 -7.70 7.03 -6.47
CA PHE A 78 -9.06 7.08 -5.90
C PHE A 78 -9.08 7.10 -4.37
N VAL A 79 -7.96 6.79 -3.70
CA VAL A 79 -7.88 6.74 -2.23
C VAL A 79 -7.41 8.06 -1.60
N GLU A 80 -7.37 9.14 -2.37
CA GLU A 80 -6.93 10.44 -1.91
C GLU A 80 -7.70 10.92 -0.68
N GLY A 81 -6.97 11.27 0.38
CA GLY A 81 -7.56 11.75 1.63
C GLY A 81 -8.05 10.65 2.57
N ASN A 82 -7.97 9.38 2.15
CA ASN A 82 -8.20 8.23 3.01
C ASN A 82 -6.88 7.62 3.48
N TRP A 83 -6.35 8.16 4.58
CA TRP A 83 -5.01 7.80 5.07
C TRP A 83 -4.87 6.31 5.41
N GLU A 84 -5.92 5.62 5.86
CA GLU A 84 -5.86 4.19 6.12
C GLU A 84 -5.67 3.39 4.81
N ALA A 85 -6.43 3.75 3.78
CA ALA A 85 -6.29 3.12 2.47
C ALA A 85 -4.93 3.43 1.81
N GLU A 86 -4.46 4.68 1.92
CA GLU A 86 -3.11 5.08 1.48
C GLU A 86 -2.02 4.26 2.21
N LEU A 87 -2.13 4.11 3.53
CA LEU A 87 -1.21 3.29 4.32
C LEU A 87 -1.17 1.83 3.85
N HIS A 88 -2.34 1.21 3.67
CA HIS A 88 -2.43 -0.17 3.21
C HIS A 88 -1.82 -0.32 1.81
N LEU A 89 -2.05 0.63 0.91
CA LEU A 89 -1.47 0.60 -0.43
C LEU A 89 0.06 0.76 -0.39
N CYS A 90 0.63 1.64 0.44
CA CYS A 90 2.08 1.69 0.64
C CYS A 90 2.64 0.36 1.17
N GLN A 91 1.91 -0.34 2.04
CA GLN A 91 2.29 -1.66 2.54
C GLN A 91 2.22 -2.73 1.45
N ILE A 92 1.16 -2.73 0.64
CA ILE A 92 0.97 -3.65 -0.49
C ILE A 92 2.14 -3.59 -1.48
N LEU A 93 2.72 -2.41 -1.71
CA LEU A 93 3.86 -2.24 -2.62
C LEU A 93 5.11 -3.07 -2.24
N HIS A 94 5.19 -3.63 -1.03
CA HIS A 94 6.28 -4.51 -0.60
C HIS A 94 6.10 -5.96 -1.05
N PHE A 95 4.91 -6.33 -1.48
CA PHE A 95 4.54 -7.70 -1.84
C PHE A 95 4.40 -7.91 -3.36
N VAL A 96 4.64 -6.87 -4.16
CA VAL A 96 4.39 -6.89 -5.61
C VAL A 96 5.63 -6.48 -6.38
N GLU A 97 5.75 -7.00 -7.60
CA GLU A 97 6.76 -6.57 -8.56
C GLU A 97 6.24 -5.40 -9.39
N PHE A 98 7.07 -4.38 -9.58
CA PHE A 98 6.66 -3.21 -10.35
C PHE A 98 6.79 -3.45 -11.85
N GLN A 99 5.70 -3.15 -12.56
CA GLN A 99 5.69 -3.14 -14.02
C GLN A 99 5.99 -1.72 -14.49
N LYS A 100 6.88 -1.59 -15.49
CA LYS A 100 7.33 -0.29 -16.02
C LYS A 100 6.17 0.58 -16.49
N ASP A 101 5.12 -0.03 -17.02
CA ASP A 101 3.93 0.65 -17.54
C ASP A 101 3.19 1.49 -16.48
N TYR A 102 3.34 1.15 -15.19
CA TYR A 102 2.65 1.83 -14.09
C TYR A 102 3.61 2.62 -13.19
N LYS A 103 4.86 2.82 -13.62
CA LYS A 103 5.88 3.54 -12.86
C LYS A 103 5.38 4.93 -12.43
N ASN A 104 4.78 5.68 -13.33
CA ASN A 104 4.34 7.06 -13.08
C ASN A 104 3.19 7.12 -12.05
N GLU A 105 2.24 6.19 -12.13
CA GLU A 105 1.14 6.06 -11.18
C GLU A 105 1.66 5.76 -9.77
N ILE A 106 2.59 4.81 -9.66
CA ILE A 106 3.20 4.41 -8.38
C ILE A 106 4.04 5.55 -7.83
N GLU A 107 4.90 6.16 -8.64
CA GLU A 107 5.74 7.30 -8.24
C GLU A 107 4.89 8.46 -7.72
N SER A 108 3.88 8.89 -8.49
CA SER A 108 2.98 9.98 -8.11
C SER A 108 2.28 9.71 -6.77
N PHE A 109 1.77 8.49 -6.60
CA PHE A 109 1.15 8.05 -5.35
C PHE A 109 2.14 8.08 -4.17
N VAL A 110 3.33 7.51 -4.33
CA VAL A 110 4.35 7.46 -3.27
C VAL A 110 4.83 8.86 -2.88
N ARG A 111 5.08 9.74 -3.87
CA ARG A 111 5.49 11.13 -3.63
C ARG A 111 4.45 11.92 -2.87
N LYS A 112 3.17 11.67 -3.14
CA LYS A 112 2.08 12.26 -2.37
C LYS A 112 2.04 11.72 -0.93
N CYS A 113 2.18 10.41 -0.76
CA CYS A 113 2.19 9.79 0.57
C CYS A 113 3.37 10.26 1.45
N LEU A 114 4.53 10.57 0.85
CA LEU A 114 5.66 11.18 1.55
C LEU A 114 5.35 12.54 2.17
N LYS A 115 4.34 13.25 1.65
CA LYS A 115 3.87 14.55 2.16
C LYS A 115 2.65 14.44 3.07
N SER A 116 2.18 13.23 3.37
CA SER A 116 0.98 13.02 4.19
C SER A 116 1.15 13.61 5.59
N GLU A 117 0.09 14.21 6.16
CA GLU A 117 0.09 14.62 7.56
C GLU A 117 0.18 13.40 8.50
N ASN A 118 -0.30 12.25 8.04
CA ASN A 118 -0.27 11.02 8.81
C ASN A 118 1.14 10.39 8.82
N LYS A 119 1.75 10.34 10.00
CA LYS A 119 3.11 9.80 10.19
C LYS A 119 3.26 8.33 9.80
N PHE A 120 2.20 7.52 9.87
CA PHE A 120 2.27 6.11 9.47
C PHE A 120 2.31 5.97 7.95
N VAL A 121 1.52 6.78 7.24
CA VAL A 121 1.57 6.87 5.77
C VAL A 121 2.98 7.29 5.35
N ARG A 122 3.53 8.37 5.93
CA ARG A 122 4.91 8.80 5.63
C ARG A 122 5.95 7.72 5.89
N ALA A 123 5.87 7.04 7.05
CA ALA A 123 6.82 5.97 7.38
C ALA A 123 6.85 4.86 6.32
N TRP A 124 5.67 4.43 5.85
CA TRP A 124 5.56 3.38 4.85
C TRP A 124 5.83 3.86 3.43
N SER A 125 5.59 5.13 3.11
CA SER A 125 5.92 5.69 1.81
C SER A 125 7.43 5.79 1.58
N TYR A 126 8.24 6.04 2.62
CA TYR A 126 9.70 5.91 2.50
C TYR A 126 10.13 4.49 2.08
N SER A 127 9.47 3.48 2.64
CA SER A 127 9.77 2.08 2.29
C SER A 127 9.31 1.73 0.88
N ALA A 128 8.14 2.23 0.48
CA ALA A 128 7.64 2.09 -0.88
C ALA A 128 8.56 2.79 -1.90
N PHE A 129 9.05 4.01 -1.60
CA PHE A 129 9.94 4.72 -2.52
C PHE A 129 11.29 4.01 -2.65
N TYR A 130 11.82 3.50 -1.53
CA TYR A 130 13.01 2.66 -1.55
C TYR A 130 12.81 1.41 -2.41
N LYS A 131 11.70 0.68 -2.26
CA LYS A 131 11.42 -0.47 -3.15
C LYS A 131 11.36 -0.04 -4.61
N LEU A 132 10.81 1.14 -4.91
CA LEU A 132 10.76 1.67 -6.27
C LEU A 132 12.16 1.92 -6.82
N SER A 133 13.08 2.46 -6.02
CA SER A 133 14.47 2.66 -6.44
C SER A 133 15.24 1.37 -6.72
N LEU A 134 14.83 0.24 -6.15
CA LEU A 134 15.44 -1.06 -6.45
C LEU A 134 15.06 -1.56 -7.86
N ASP A 135 13.88 -1.18 -8.35
CA ASP A 135 13.39 -1.60 -9.67
C ASP A 135 13.67 -0.52 -10.75
N PHE A 136 13.92 0.73 -10.34
CA PHE A 136 14.17 1.89 -11.20
C PHE A 136 15.35 2.73 -10.67
N GLU A 137 16.53 2.47 -11.23
CA GLU A 137 17.83 3.05 -10.80
C GLU A 137 17.85 4.59 -10.73
N GLU A 138 17.06 5.27 -11.56
CA GLU A 138 16.96 6.74 -11.57
C GLU A 138 16.49 7.34 -10.24
N PHE A 139 15.82 6.57 -9.38
CA PHE A 139 15.39 7.03 -8.06
C PHE A 139 16.41 6.78 -6.94
N GLU A 140 17.48 6.02 -7.17
CA GLU A 140 18.41 5.58 -6.13
C GLU A 140 19.04 6.76 -5.36
N SER A 141 19.58 7.72 -6.10
CA SER A 141 20.25 8.88 -5.51
C SER A 141 19.28 9.74 -4.70
N GLU A 142 18.07 9.95 -5.22
CA GLU A 142 17.03 10.73 -4.57
C GLU A 142 16.56 10.06 -3.27
N VAL A 143 16.25 8.75 -3.33
CA VAL A 143 15.83 7.98 -2.16
C VAL A 143 16.88 8.03 -1.08
N LYS A 144 18.17 7.88 -1.42
CA LYS A 144 19.25 7.96 -0.42
C LYS A 144 19.24 9.31 0.31
N MET A 145 19.20 10.42 -0.43
CA MET A 145 19.14 11.76 0.15
C MET A 145 17.89 11.97 1.02
N LEU A 146 16.73 11.46 0.56
CA LEU A 146 15.48 11.56 1.30
C LEU A 146 15.52 10.78 2.61
N LEU A 147 16.08 9.56 2.63
CA LEU A 147 16.19 8.75 3.83
C LEU A 147 17.16 9.37 4.85
N GLU A 148 18.29 9.94 4.38
CA GLU A 148 19.26 10.67 5.21
C GLU A 148 18.60 11.90 5.86
N SER A 149 17.95 12.76 5.07
CA SER A 149 17.25 13.94 5.57
C SER A 149 16.13 13.58 6.54
N ALA A 150 15.37 12.52 6.26
CA ALA A 150 14.29 12.08 7.13
C ALA A 150 14.79 11.54 8.48
N LEU A 151 15.98 10.93 8.55
CA LEU A 151 16.57 10.54 9.83
C LEU A 151 16.89 11.72 10.73
N GLU A 152 17.09 12.91 10.19
CA GLU A 152 17.30 14.14 10.95
C GLU A 152 15.96 14.78 11.35
N ASN A 153 15.02 14.86 10.42
CA ASN A 153 13.86 15.76 10.53
C ASN A 153 12.53 15.09 10.92
N GLU A 154 12.36 13.79 10.70
CA GLU A 154 11.05 13.14 10.89
C GLU A 154 10.73 12.71 12.33
N ALA A 155 9.49 12.31 12.58
CA ALA A 155 9.09 11.76 13.89
C ALA A 155 9.83 10.45 14.22
N ALA A 156 10.03 10.16 15.52
CA ALA A 156 10.76 8.96 15.97
C ALA A 156 10.22 7.64 15.38
N SER A 157 8.90 7.50 15.22
CA SER A 157 8.27 6.32 14.59
C SER A 157 8.63 6.16 13.11
N VAL A 158 8.77 7.28 12.38
CA VAL A 158 9.19 7.29 10.97
C VAL A 158 10.68 6.97 10.89
N LYS A 159 11.51 7.58 11.74
CA LYS A 159 12.95 7.26 11.83
C LYS A 159 13.20 5.78 12.13
N ALA A 160 12.40 5.17 13.01
CA ALA A 160 12.51 3.74 13.32
C ALA A 160 12.23 2.87 12.07
N ARG A 161 11.23 3.23 11.27
CA ARG A 161 10.95 2.55 10.00
C ARG A 161 12.09 2.76 9.00
N ILE A 162 12.63 3.97 8.86
CA ILE A 162 13.76 4.24 7.98
C ILE A 162 14.97 3.39 8.36
N ARG A 163 15.35 3.33 9.64
CA ARG A 163 16.45 2.46 10.10
C ARG A 163 16.24 0.99 9.73
N ARG A 164 14.98 0.52 9.73
CA ARG A 164 14.63 -0.83 9.27
C ARG A 164 14.88 -1.00 7.77
N ILE A 165 14.47 -0.04 6.95
CA ILE A 165 14.81 -0.02 5.50
C ILE A 165 16.33 -0.13 5.32
N LEU A 166 17.11 0.69 6.05
CA LEU A 166 18.57 0.70 5.92
C LEU A 166 19.19 -0.66 6.28
N LYS A 167 18.64 -1.33 7.31
CA LYS A 167 19.07 -2.66 7.77
C LYS A 167 18.66 -3.79 6.82
N GLU A 168 17.50 -3.67 6.17
CA GLU A 168 16.95 -4.69 5.26
C GLU A 168 17.66 -4.74 3.91
N GLY A 169 18.50 -3.75 3.54
CA GLY A 169 19.38 -3.95 2.38
C GLY A 169 20.00 -2.73 1.72
N ILE A 170 20.53 -1.74 2.46
CA ILE A 170 21.56 -0.92 1.81
C ILE A 170 22.87 -1.69 1.84
N LYS A 171 23.33 -2.17 0.68
CA LYS A 171 24.76 -2.29 0.45
C LYS A 171 25.31 -0.88 0.25
N ILE A 172 25.55 -0.15 1.36
CA ILE A 172 26.33 1.08 1.30
C ILE A 172 27.75 0.58 1.06
N LYS A 173 28.23 0.67 -0.18
CA LYS A 173 29.67 0.68 -0.43
C LYS A 173 30.20 2.09 -0.24
#